data_AF-A0A550HAM0-F1
#
_entry.id   AF-A0A550HAM0-F1
#
_cell.length_a   1.000
_cell.length_b   1.000
_cell.length_c   1.000
_cell.angle_alpha   90.00
_cell.angle_beta   90.00
_cell.angle_gamma   90.00
#
_symmetry.space_group_name_H-M   'P 1'
#
loop_
_entity.id
_entity.type
_entity.pdbx_description
1 polymer ?
#
loop_
_entity_poly.entity_id
_entity_poly.type
_entity_poly.pdbx_seq_one_letter_code
_entity_poly.pdbx_strand_id
1 'polypeptide(L)'
;MKKVLTEALSFRQLWNASDYARKRRAAHVKPRQMWGSAEEGPDLFQFSYKSDPGWSTTGKRWHGYVRLMKEENVDNRALELQDMDCMVDCDCPDYRYRFAYGNAKQDASVIGRHSWNQNNGQYPEVMGERIGLCKHLMSLVEYLGAKIEPVAPEPEEPSPPMRPRAKAQRGVVPPKKVMPAIPSPSKVGMAPEPPKEKPSYYSDTRAGDLLEKKGTLFERLSAFIKRNPEFTIPYYEE
;
A
#
# COMPACT_ATOMS: atom_id res chain seq x y z
N MET A 1 12.36 23.56 -16.14
CA MET A 1 10.90 23.69 -16.01
C MET A 1 10.33 22.35 -15.58
N LYS A 2 9.71 22.26 -14.40
CA LYS A 2 9.00 21.04 -13.97
C LYS A 2 7.63 21.09 -14.65
N LYS A 3 7.37 20.21 -15.62
CA LYS A 3 6.00 20.01 -16.13
C LYS A 3 5.17 19.49 -14.97
N VAL A 4 4.19 20.27 -14.52
CA VAL A 4 3.11 19.76 -13.68
C VAL A 4 2.22 19.01 -14.66
N LEU A 5 2.36 17.69 -14.68
CA LEU A 5 1.43 16.82 -15.40
C LEU A 5 0.14 16.84 -14.56
N THR A 6 -0.93 17.40 -15.09
CA THR A 6 -2.30 17.28 -14.53
C THR A 6 -2.96 16.00 -15.03
N GLU A 7 -2.16 15.01 -15.41
CA GLU A 7 -2.59 13.76 -15.98
C GLU A 7 -2.67 12.74 -14.83
N ALA A 8 -3.73 11.92 -14.83
CA ALA A 8 -3.85 10.83 -13.89
C ALA A 8 -2.61 9.93 -14.00
N LEU A 9 -2.09 9.49 -12.85
CA LEU A 9 -0.85 8.73 -12.81
C LEU A 9 -1.15 7.23 -12.81
N SER A 10 -0.39 6.50 -13.62
CA SER A 10 -0.43 5.04 -13.58
C SER A 10 0.28 4.49 -12.35
N PHE A 11 -0.08 3.26 -11.97
CA PHE A 11 0.52 2.61 -10.81
C PHE A 11 2.05 2.46 -10.96
N ARG A 12 2.51 2.19 -12.19
CA ARG A 12 3.93 2.09 -12.52
C ARG A 12 4.67 3.43 -12.40
N GLN A 13 4.03 4.54 -12.79
CA GLN A 13 4.60 5.88 -12.60
C GLN A 13 4.76 6.20 -11.11
N LEU A 14 3.74 5.95 -10.30
CA LEU A 14 3.79 6.12 -8.84
C LEU A 14 4.86 5.23 -8.19
N TRP A 15 4.98 3.98 -8.65
CA TRP A 15 6.03 3.07 -8.23
C TRP A 15 7.42 3.58 -8.56
N ASN A 16 7.63 4.10 -9.77
CA ASN A 16 8.91 4.63 -10.22
C ASN A 16 9.31 5.91 -9.48
N ALA A 17 8.34 6.76 -9.14
CA ALA A 17 8.54 7.97 -8.32
C ALA A 17 8.92 7.65 -6.85
N SER A 18 8.66 6.42 -6.38
CA SER A 18 8.89 6.03 -4.99
C SER A 18 10.35 5.72 -4.66
N ASP A 19 10.81 6.16 -3.49
CA ASP A 19 12.19 5.96 -3.02
C ASP A 19 12.61 4.47 -2.98
N TYR A 20 13.84 4.19 -3.41
CA TYR A 20 14.42 2.83 -3.42
C TYR A 20 14.40 2.14 -2.04
N ALA A 21 14.65 2.89 -0.97
CA ALA A 21 14.57 2.35 0.39
C ALA A 21 13.17 1.84 0.74
N ARG A 22 12.10 2.44 0.20
CA ARG A 22 10.73 1.93 0.39
C ARG A 22 10.46 0.69 -0.44
N LYS A 23 10.97 0.62 -1.69
CA LYS A 23 10.90 -0.59 -2.54
C LYS A 23 11.44 -1.80 -1.78
N ARG A 24 12.62 -1.67 -1.16
CA ARG A 24 13.21 -2.74 -0.34
C ARG A 24 12.36 -3.12 0.87
N ARG A 25 11.73 -2.16 1.55
CA ARG A 25 10.85 -2.44 2.70
C ARG A 25 9.52 -3.07 2.30
N ALA A 26 9.04 -2.80 1.09
CA ALA A 26 7.81 -3.37 0.57
C ALA A 26 7.89 -4.90 0.41
N ALA A 27 9.07 -5.43 0.08
CA ALA A 27 9.31 -6.88 -0.01
C ALA A 27 9.08 -7.63 1.32
N HIS A 28 9.07 -6.94 2.46
CA HIS A 28 8.79 -7.49 3.80
C HIS A 28 7.36 -7.22 4.28
N VAL A 29 6.48 -6.78 3.37
CA VAL A 29 5.07 -6.58 3.65
C VAL A 29 4.29 -7.70 2.97
N LYS A 30 3.48 -8.42 3.73
CA LYS A 30 2.63 -9.48 3.20
C LYS A 30 1.22 -8.93 2.97
N PRO A 31 0.82 -8.65 1.73
CA PRO A 31 -0.56 -8.29 1.42
C PRO A 31 -1.47 -9.47 1.71
N ARG A 32 -2.65 -9.17 2.26
CA ARG A 32 -3.81 -10.06 2.24
C ARG A 32 -4.90 -9.35 1.47
N GLN A 33 -5.36 -9.95 0.39
CA GLN A 33 -6.51 -9.47 -0.36
C GLN A 33 -7.71 -9.36 0.60
N MET A 34 -8.37 -8.21 0.57
CA MET A 34 -9.72 -8.08 1.11
C MET A 34 -10.70 -8.23 -0.04
N TRP A 35 -11.92 -8.68 0.24
CA TRP A 35 -12.95 -8.80 -0.78
C TRP A 35 -13.11 -7.44 -1.48
N GLY A 36 -12.80 -7.39 -2.78
CA GLY A 36 -13.11 -6.26 -3.65
C GLY A 36 -14.25 -6.70 -4.56
N SER A 37 -15.33 -5.91 -4.62
CA SER A 37 -16.39 -6.13 -5.60
C SER A 37 -15.82 -5.76 -6.97
N ALA A 38 -15.77 -6.73 -7.88
CA ALA A 38 -15.63 -6.47 -9.31
C ALA A 38 -17.05 -6.36 -9.90
N GLU A 39 -17.85 -5.44 -9.36
CA GLU A 39 -19.08 -5.02 -10.04
C GLU A 39 -18.72 -4.03 -11.16
N GLU A 40 -19.64 -3.88 -12.13
CA GLU A 40 -19.55 -3.25 -13.46
C GLU A 40 -18.98 -1.81 -13.52
N GLY A 41 -17.80 -1.60 -12.94
CA GLY A 41 -17.13 -0.31 -12.73
C GLY A 41 -15.61 -0.46 -12.59
N PRO A 42 -14.91 0.56 -12.09
CA PRO A 42 -13.45 0.55 -11.98
C PRO A 42 -12.98 -0.55 -11.02
N ASP A 43 -12.03 -1.39 -11.45
CA ASP A 43 -11.53 -2.52 -10.64
C ASP A 43 -10.96 -1.99 -9.33
N LEU A 44 -11.65 -2.29 -8.23
CA LEU A 44 -11.25 -1.86 -6.90
C LEU A 44 -10.57 -3.01 -6.16
N PHE A 45 -9.26 -2.91 -6.02
CA PHE A 45 -8.47 -3.85 -5.24
C PHE A 45 -8.29 -3.32 -3.83
N GLN A 46 -9.03 -3.87 -2.87
CA GLN A 46 -8.83 -3.58 -1.45
C GLN A 46 -7.93 -4.64 -0.80
N PHE A 47 -7.12 -4.22 0.17
CA PHE A 47 -6.16 -5.10 0.82
C PHE A 47 -5.85 -4.67 2.25
N SER A 48 -5.42 -5.65 3.05
CA SER A 48 -4.88 -5.44 4.38
C SER A 48 -3.43 -5.91 4.43
N TYR A 49 -2.62 -5.22 5.20
CA TYR A 49 -1.19 -5.47 5.30
C TYR A 49 -0.76 -5.62 6.74
N LYS A 50 0.14 -6.56 6.97
CA LYS A 50 0.93 -6.60 8.19
C LYS A 50 2.39 -6.72 7.77
N SER A 51 3.23 -5.74 8.15
CA SER A 51 4.67 -5.92 7.98
C SER A 51 5.19 -6.95 8.97
N ASP A 52 6.28 -7.62 8.62
CA ASP A 52 6.93 -8.54 9.54
C ASP A 52 7.40 -7.82 10.85
N PRO A 53 7.49 -8.53 11.99
CA PRO A 53 7.74 -7.93 13.31
C PRO A 53 9.04 -7.12 13.47
N GLY A 54 9.97 -7.15 12.50
CA GLY A 54 11.19 -6.32 12.49
C GLY A 54 11.13 -5.10 11.57
N TRP A 55 10.06 -4.93 10.79
CA TRP A 55 9.95 -3.90 9.75
C TRP A 55 8.77 -2.93 9.98
N SER A 56 8.07 -3.09 11.10
CA SER A 56 7.05 -2.15 11.58
C SER A 56 7.37 -1.72 13.00
N THR A 57 7.42 -0.41 13.23
CA THR A 57 7.54 0.16 14.57
C THR A 57 6.24 0.07 15.36
N THR A 58 5.09 -0.03 14.68
CA THR A 58 3.78 0.03 15.33
C THR A 58 3.12 -1.34 15.49
N GLY A 59 3.54 -2.35 14.72
CA GLY A 59 2.91 -3.69 14.70
C GLY A 59 1.45 -3.72 14.21
N LYS A 60 0.88 -2.56 13.86
CA LYS A 60 -0.50 -2.41 13.41
C LYS A 60 -0.68 -2.98 12.01
N ARG A 61 -1.89 -3.49 11.76
CA ARG A 61 -2.36 -3.80 10.41
C ARG A 61 -2.85 -2.51 9.77
N TRP A 62 -2.45 -2.32 8.52
CA TRP A 62 -2.82 -1.18 7.70
C TRP A 62 -3.69 -1.66 6.55
N HIS A 63 -4.47 -0.77 5.99
CA HIS A 63 -5.39 -1.03 4.90
C HIS A 63 -5.10 -0.05 3.76
N GLY A 64 -5.38 -0.47 2.54
CA GLY A 64 -5.52 0.48 1.44
C GLY A 64 -6.32 -0.11 0.29
N TYR A 65 -6.39 0.68 -0.77
CA TYR A 65 -6.95 0.23 -2.03
C TYR A 65 -6.19 0.80 -3.23
N VAL A 66 -6.35 0.13 -4.36
CA VAL A 66 -6.00 0.62 -5.70
C VAL A 66 -7.27 0.51 -6.54
N ARG A 67 -7.75 1.63 -7.07
CA ARG A 67 -8.86 1.69 -8.02
C ARG A 67 -8.27 1.95 -9.40
N LEU A 68 -8.44 1.01 -10.33
CA LEU A 68 -8.02 1.20 -11.72
C LEU A 68 -9.10 1.93 -12.48
N MET A 69 -8.74 3.03 -13.13
CA MET A 69 -9.64 3.82 -13.96
C MET A 69 -9.68 3.15 -15.34
N LYS A 70 -10.79 2.49 -15.65
CA LYS A 70 -11.04 1.92 -16.98
C LYS A 70 -11.66 3.01 -17.85
N GLU A 71 -11.05 3.30 -18.99
CA GLU A 71 -11.70 4.13 -20.00
C GLU A 71 -12.70 3.27 -20.78
N GLU A 72 -13.93 3.76 -20.93
CA GLU A 72 -15.02 3.03 -21.60
C GLU A 72 -14.78 2.79 -23.10
N ASN A 73 -13.86 3.53 -23.72
CA ASN A 73 -13.60 3.52 -25.17
C ASN A 73 -12.23 2.95 -25.58
N VAL A 74 -11.45 2.41 -24.63
CA VAL A 74 -10.14 1.83 -24.92
C VAL A 74 -10.19 0.33 -24.66
N ASP A 75 -9.58 -0.44 -25.57
CA ASP A 75 -9.35 -1.88 -25.37
C ASP A 75 -8.39 -2.08 -24.18
N ASN A 76 -8.93 -2.02 -22.96
CA ASN A 76 -8.22 -2.19 -21.70
C ASN A 76 -7.56 -3.58 -21.57
N ARG A 77 -7.86 -4.51 -22.49
CA ARG A 77 -7.22 -5.83 -22.60
C ARG A 77 -5.77 -5.74 -23.10
N ALA A 78 -5.39 -4.67 -23.78
CA ALA A 78 -4.05 -4.50 -24.34
C ALA A 78 -3.04 -3.88 -23.35
N LEU A 79 -3.53 -3.19 -22.31
CA LEU A 79 -2.69 -2.52 -21.31
C LEU A 79 -2.44 -3.44 -20.11
N GLU A 80 -1.20 -3.48 -19.64
CA GLU A 80 -0.89 -4.13 -18.36
C GLU A 80 -1.59 -3.37 -17.22
N LEU A 81 -2.14 -4.06 -16.22
CA LEU A 81 -2.86 -3.42 -15.09
C LEU A 81 -2.03 -2.34 -14.38
N GLN A 82 -0.70 -2.44 -14.45
CA GLN A 82 0.23 -1.48 -13.82
C GLN A 82 0.36 -0.16 -14.61
N ASP A 83 0.07 -0.21 -15.91
CA ASP A 83 0.17 0.94 -16.81
C ASP A 83 -1.17 1.69 -16.91
N MET A 84 -2.26 1.13 -16.38
CA MET A 84 -3.54 1.82 -16.26
C MET A 84 -3.48 2.94 -15.22
N ASP A 85 -4.23 4.01 -15.51
CA ASP A 85 -4.44 5.11 -14.57
C ASP A 85 -5.12 4.60 -13.32
N CYS A 86 -4.65 5.08 -12.16
CA CYS A 86 -5.10 4.54 -10.90
C CYS A 86 -5.25 5.59 -9.82
N MET A 87 -6.18 5.31 -8.92
CA MET A 87 -6.37 6.05 -7.68
C MET A 87 -5.98 5.15 -6.52
N VAL A 88 -5.08 5.62 -5.68
CA VAL A 88 -4.53 4.85 -4.56
C VAL A 88 -4.80 5.54 -3.24
N ASP A 89 -5.02 4.74 -2.20
CA ASP A 89 -5.15 5.25 -0.83
C ASP A 89 -4.67 4.22 0.20
N CYS A 90 -4.12 4.70 1.30
CA CYS A 90 -3.66 3.88 2.42
C CYS A 90 -3.78 4.63 3.74
N ASP A 91 -4.26 3.94 4.78
CA ASP A 91 -4.44 4.49 6.13
C ASP A 91 -3.13 4.64 6.94
N CYS A 92 -1.99 4.25 6.36
CA CYS A 92 -0.72 4.30 7.07
C CYS A 92 -0.17 5.73 7.19
N PRO A 93 0.52 6.07 8.30
CA PRO A 93 1.10 7.39 8.52
C PRO A 93 2.10 7.82 7.43
N ASP A 94 2.88 6.89 6.89
CA ASP A 94 3.85 7.19 5.81
C ASP A 94 3.14 7.69 4.55
N TYR A 95 1.96 7.13 4.24
CA TYR A 95 1.16 7.59 3.11
C TYR A 95 0.47 8.92 3.42
N ARG A 96 -0.26 8.98 4.53
CA ARG A 96 -1.01 10.16 4.99
C ARG A 96 -0.17 11.43 4.97
N TYR A 97 1.03 11.40 5.54
CA TYR A 97 1.81 12.61 5.77
C TYR A 97 2.83 12.93 4.67
N ARG A 98 3.14 11.99 3.76
CA ARG A 98 4.17 12.21 2.73
C ARG A 98 3.65 12.20 1.30
N PHE A 99 2.63 11.40 1.01
CA PHE A 99 2.22 11.11 -0.36
C PHE A 99 0.79 11.50 -0.68
N ALA A 100 -0.13 11.39 0.29
CA ALA A 100 -1.55 11.64 0.06
C ALA A 100 -1.82 13.00 -0.61
N TYR A 101 -1.18 14.07 -0.10
CA TYR A 101 -1.33 15.41 -0.67
C TYR A 101 -0.77 15.52 -2.10
N GLY A 102 0.44 15.01 -2.35
CA GLY A 102 1.07 15.11 -3.68
C GLY A 102 0.38 14.24 -4.73
N ASN A 103 -0.05 13.04 -4.34
CA ASN A 103 -0.83 12.17 -5.22
C ASN A 103 -2.21 12.76 -5.51
N ALA A 104 -2.88 13.37 -4.52
CA ALA A 104 -4.19 13.98 -4.73
C ALA A 104 -4.16 15.17 -5.68
N LYS A 105 -3.06 15.93 -5.69
CA LYS A 105 -2.84 17.01 -6.68
C LYS A 105 -2.62 16.49 -8.11
N GLN A 106 -2.43 15.20 -8.28
CA GLN A 106 -2.28 14.52 -9.58
C GLN A 106 -3.46 13.60 -9.85
N ASP A 107 -4.58 13.80 -9.14
CA ASP A 107 -5.80 12.99 -9.22
C ASP A 107 -5.57 11.48 -8.98
N ALA A 108 -4.44 11.12 -8.39
CA ALA A 108 -4.04 9.74 -8.09
C ALA A 108 -4.40 9.33 -6.64
N SER A 109 -5.06 10.21 -5.87
CA SER A 109 -5.53 9.90 -4.52
C SER A 109 -6.65 10.84 -4.09
N VAL A 110 -7.43 10.43 -3.08
CA VAL A 110 -8.44 11.28 -2.42
C VAL A 110 -7.94 11.68 -1.05
N ILE A 111 -8.15 12.94 -0.67
CA ILE A 111 -7.87 13.45 0.67
C ILE A 111 -9.16 13.99 1.29
N GLY A 112 -9.28 13.91 2.61
CA GLY A 112 -10.44 14.41 3.34
C GLY A 112 -10.94 13.45 4.40
N ARG A 113 -12.14 13.73 4.94
CA ARG A 113 -12.75 12.91 6.01
C ARG A 113 -13.20 11.53 5.52
N HIS A 114 -13.49 11.41 4.23
CA HIS A 114 -13.95 10.18 3.59
C HIS A 114 -12.82 9.34 3.00
N SER A 115 -11.56 9.82 3.05
CA SER A 115 -10.40 9.04 2.63
C SER A 115 -9.87 8.17 3.77
N TRP A 116 -9.23 7.05 3.42
CA TRP A 116 -8.59 6.17 4.39
C TRP A 116 -7.35 6.82 4.98
N ASN A 117 -6.63 7.62 4.20
CA ASN A 117 -5.50 8.39 4.72
C ASN A 117 -5.91 9.46 5.74
N GLN A 118 -7.17 9.90 5.79
CA GLN A 118 -7.67 10.96 6.68
C GLN A 118 -6.79 12.23 6.67
N ASN A 119 -6.12 12.51 5.55
CA ASN A 119 -5.38 13.73 5.37
C ASN A 119 -6.39 14.90 5.33
N ASN A 120 -6.08 15.98 6.04
CA ASN A 120 -6.95 17.15 6.20
C ASN A 120 -6.88 18.13 5.01
N GLY A 121 -6.22 17.77 3.91
CA GLY A 121 -6.04 18.63 2.74
C GLY A 121 -4.96 19.68 2.92
N GLN A 122 -4.24 19.69 4.03
CA GLN A 122 -3.21 20.69 4.29
C GLN A 122 -1.88 20.29 3.66
N TYR A 123 -1.16 21.29 3.17
CA TYR A 123 0.17 21.09 2.62
C TYR A 123 1.14 20.57 3.71
N PRO A 124 1.92 19.51 3.44
CA PRO A 124 2.86 18.96 4.41
C PRO A 124 4.08 19.88 4.58
N GLU A 125 4.13 20.64 5.68
CA GLU A 125 5.22 21.59 5.97
C GLU A 125 6.60 20.93 6.08
N VAL A 126 6.69 19.76 6.73
CA VAL A 126 7.99 19.15 7.11
C VAL A 126 8.64 18.38 5.96
N MET A 127 7.85 17.68 5.15
CA MET A 127 8.37 16.70 4.18
C MET A 127 8.29 17.19 2.73
N GLY A 128 7.57 18.30 2.52
CA GLY A 128 7.19 18.80 1.22
C GLY A 128 6.22 17.88 0.48
N GLU A 129 5.70 18.39 -0.63
CA GLU A 129 4.90 17.62 -1.56
C GLU A 129 5.74 16.54 -2.26
N ARG A 130 5.30 15.28 -2.18
CA ARG A 130 5.92 14.16 -2.89
C ARG A 130 4.86 13.27 -3.51
N ILE A 131 5.19 12.75 -4.68
CA ILE A 131 4.38 11.78 -5.40
C ILE A 131 5.00 10.39 -5.19
N GLY A 132 4.15 9.37 -5.03
CA GLY A 132 4.58 7.98 -4.95
C GLY A 132 3.76 7.13 -4.00
N LEU A 133 4.31 5.98 -3.63
CA LEU A 133 3.63 4.95 -2.88
C LEU A 133 4.33 4.70 -1.53
N CYS A 134 3.52 4.40 -0.52
CA CYS A 134 4.04 3.88 0.74
C CYS A 134 4.46 2.40 0.56
N LYS A 135 5.27 1.88 1.48
CA LYS A 135 5.72 0.48 1.44
C LYS A 135 4.58 -0.56 1.35
N HIS A 136 3.38 -0.20 1.81
CA HIS A 136 2.22 -1.09 1.79
C HIS A 136 1.65 -1.20 0.38
N LEU A 137 1.26 -0.08 -0.23
CA LEU A 137 0.79 -0.03 -1.62
C LEU A 137 1.79 -0.66 -2.58
N MET A 138 3.08 -0.42 -2.33
CA MET A 138 4.17 -1.01 -3.08
C MET A 138 4.14 -2.56 -3.10
N SER A 139 3.78 -3.21 -2.00
CA SER A 139 3.77 -4.68 -1.96
C SER A 139 2.73 -5.32 -2.90
N LEU A 140 1.87 -4.53 -3.55
CA LEU A 140 0.92 -5.02 -4.54
C LEU A 140 1.46 -5.15 -5.96
N VAL A 141 2.65 -4.63 -6.27
CA VAL A 141 3.18 -4.72 -7.65
C VAL A 141 3.16 -6.17 -8.13
N GLU A 142 3.64 -7.09 -7.30
CA GLU A 142 3.66 -8.53 -7.60
C GLU A 142 2.25 -9.05 -7.83
N TYR A 143 1.29 -8.55 -7.07
CA TYR A 143 -0.10 -8.96 -7.16
C TYR A 143 -0.81 -8.44 -8.41
N LEU A 144 -0.61 -7.16 -8.75
CA LEU A 144 -1.13 -6.57 -9.99
C LEU A 144 -0.47 -7.17 -11.23
N GLY A 145 0.79 -7.61 -11.12
CA GLY A 145 1.47 -8.36 -12.18
C GLY A 145 1.03 -9.82 -12.30
N ALA A 146 0.61 -10.46 -11.20
CA ALA A 146 0.26 -11.89 -11.15
C ALA A 146 -1.24 -12.19 -11.34
N LYS A 147 -2.12 -11.20 -11.27
CA LYS A 147 -3.59 -11.38 -11.31
C LYS A 147 -4.23 -11.47 -12.69
N ILE A 148 -3.43 -11.57 -13.74
CA ILE A 148 -3.94 -11.97 -15.06
C ILE A 148 -4.25 -13.46 -14.93
N GLU A 149 -5.51 -13.80 -14.68
CA GLU A 149 -5.97 -15.15 -14.98
C GLU A 149 -5.62 -15.41 -16.45
N PRO A 150 -4.77 -16.39 -16.77
CA PRO A 150 -4.77 -16.90 -18.13
C PRO A 150 -6.19 -17.42 -18.32
N VAL A 151 -6.94 -16.82 -19.24
CA VAL A 151 -8.15 -17.43 -19.78
C VAL A 151 -7.78 -18.89 -20.03
N ALA A 152 -8.42 -19.81 -19.30
CA ALA A 152 -8.09 -21.22 -19.37
C ALA A 152 -8.05 -21.61 -20.86
N PRO A 153 -6.95 -22.18 -21.37
CA PRO A 153 -6.96 -22.67 -22.73
C PRO A 153 -8.14 -23.63 -22.82
N GLU A 154 -9.05 -23.36 -23.76
CA GLU A 154 -10.17 -24.24 -24.05
C GLU A 154 -9.61 -25.67 -24.15
N PRO A 155 -10.25 -26.66 -23.52
CA PRO A 155 -9.69 -28.00 -23.44
C PRO A 155 -9.38 -28.48 -24.86
N GLU A 156 -8.09 -28.61 -25.18
CA GLU A 156 -7.65 -29.16 -26.46
C GLU A 156 -8.28 -30.55 -26.60
N GLU A 157 -8.96 -30.76 -27.73
CA GLU A 157 -9.59 -32.03 -28.07
C GLU A 157 -8.59 -33.18 -27.89
N PRO A 158 -9.03 -34.35 -27.39
CA PRO A 158 -8.14 -35.44 -27.02
C PRO A 158 -7.28 -35.87 -28.20
N SER A 159 -5.98 -35.57 -28.11
CA SER A 159 -5.01 -36.02 -29.08
C SER A 159 -4.95 -37.56 -29.15
N PRO A 160 -4.79 -38.15 -30.35
CA PRO A 160 -4.81 -39.59 -30.51
C PRO A 160 -3.65 -40.28 -29.78
N PRO A 161 -3.84 -41.54 -29.33
CA PRO A 161 -2.92 -42.20 -28.41
C PRO A 161 -1.50 -42.33 -29.00
N MET A 162 -0.52 -41.76 -28.30
CA MET A 162 0.90 -41.91 -28.61
C MET A 162 1.32 -43.39 -28.52
N ARG A 163 2.00 -43.87 -29.57
CA ARG A 163 2.62 -45.20 -29.58
C ARG A 163 3.74 -45.31 -28.54
N PRO A 164 3.91 -46.48 -27.88
CA PRO A 164 4.92 -46.66 -26.85
C PRO A 164 6.35 -46.53 -27.42
N ARG A 165 7.13 -45.64 -26.81
CA ARG A 165 8.51 -45.32 -27.15
C ARG A 165 9.44 -46.42 -26.60
N ALA A 166 10.28 -47.00 -27.46
CA ALA A 166 11.23 -48.04 -27.09
C ALA A 166 12.23 -47.56 -26.02
N LYS A 167 12.53 -48.44 -25.06
CA LYS A 167 13.42 -48.17 -23.91
C LYS A 167 14.86 -47.90 -24.36
N ALA A 168 15.33 -46.67 -24.17
CA ALA A 168 16.74 -46.32 -24.31
C ALA A 168 17.54 -46.79 -23.09
N GLN A 169 18.70 -47.41 -23.36
CA GLN A 169 19.61 -48.00 -22.38
C GLN A 169 20.26 -46.93 -21.49
N ARG A 170 20.40 -47.24 -20.19
CA ARG A 170 21.05 -46.39 -19.17
C ARG A 170 22.57 -46.35 -19.41
N GLY A 171 23.08 -45.18 -19.77
CA GLY A 171 24.52 -44.88 -19.78
C GLY A 171 25.06 -44.55 -18.39
N VAL A 172 26.31 -44.94 -18.16
CA VAL A 172 27.10 -44.83 -16.93
C VAL A 172 27.41 -43.36 -16.59
N VAL A 173 27.25 -42.99 -15.31
CA VAL A 173 27.50 -41.64 -14.77
C VAL A 173 29.00 -41.47 -14.47
N PRO A 174 29.69 -40.41 -14.97
CA PRO A 174 31.06 -40.12 -14.57
C PRO A 174 31.14 -39.37 -13.21
N PRO A 175 32.26 -39.49 -12.47
CA PRO A 175 32.38 -38.98 -11.11
C PRO A 175 32.46 -37.44 -11.02
N LYS A 176 31.83 -36.94 -9.95
CA LYS A 176 31.66 -35.53 -9.58
C LYS A 176 33.01 -34.90 -9.20
N LYS A 177 33.44 -33.85 -9.92
CA LYS A 177 34.59 -33.01 -9.52
C LYS A 177 34.22 -32.19 -8.28
N VAL A 178 35.05 -32.32 -7.24
CA VAL A 178 34.99 -31.54 -6.00
C VAL A 178 35.56 -30.15 -6.28
N MET A 179 34.77 -29.10 -6.04
CA MET A 179 35.23 -27.71 -6.09
C MET A 179 35.90 -27.32 -4.76
N PRO A 180 36.96 -26.48 -4.78
CA PRO A 180 37.62 -26.01 -3.56
C PRO A 180 36.77 -24.97 -2.80
N ALA A 181 36.96 -24.96 -1.49
CA ALA A 181 36.24 -24.16 -0.51
C ALA A 181 36.43 -22.65 -0.69
N ILE A 182 35.32 -21.91 -0.58
CA ILE A 182 35.28 -20.45 -0.54
C ILE A 182 35.77 -19.98 0.84
N PRO A 183 36.74 -19.06 0.93
CA PRO A 183 37.20 -18.53 2.21
C PRO A 183 36.12 -17.65 2.87
N SER A 184 35.96 -17.87 4.17
CA SER A 184 35.07 -17.16 5.08
C SER A 184 35.27 -15.63 5.09
N PRO A 185 34.21 -14.82 5.10
CA PRO A 185 34.34 -13.38 5.24
C PRO A 185 34.77 -12.99 6.66
N SER A 186 35.86 -12.25 6.72
CA SER A 186 36.46 -11.65 7.91
C SER A 186 35.52 -10.66 8.63
N LYS A 187 35.53 -10.78 9.95
CA LYS A 187 35.24 -9.79 11.01
C LYS A 187 34.54 -8.49 10.57
N VAL A 188 33.24 -8.43 10.90
CA VAL A 188 32.46 -7.20 11.00
C VAL A 188 33.07 -6.31 12.08
N GLY A 189 33.54 -5.12 11.70
CA GLY A 189 33.94 -4.07 12.62
C GLY A 189 32.74 -3.61 13.44
N MET A 190 32.91 -3.57 14.75
CA MET A 190 31.90 -3.04 15.68
C MET A 190 31.62 -1.56 15.34
N ALA A 191 30.33 -1.22 15.25
CA ALA A 191 29.91 0.17 15.14
C ALA A 191 30.27 0.94 16.43
N PRO A 192 30.69 2.21 16.34
CA PRO A 192 30.93 3.03 17.51
C PRO A 192 29.64 3.22 18.32
N GLU A 193 29.74 3.12 19.64
CA GLU A 193 28.63 3.36 20.57
C GLU A 193 28.08 4.79 20.41
N PRO A 194 26.75 4.98 20.45
CA PRO A 194 26.16 6.30 20.41
C PRO A 194 26.55 7.09 21.67
N PRO A 195 26.81 8.41 21.55
CA PRO A 195 27.13 9.26 22.68
C PRO A 195 26.01 9.23 23.72
N LYS A 196 26.40 9.08 25.00
CA LYS A 196 25.51 9.17 26.16
C LYS A 196 25.01 10.61 26.31
N GLU A 197 23.99 10.97 25.55
CA GLU A 197 23.28 12.23 25.73
C GLU A 197 22.33 12.11 26.94
N LYS A 198 22.35 13.17 27.74
CA LYS A 198 21.57 13.33 28.98
C LYS A 198 20.08 13.21 28.67
N PRO A 199 19.25 12.66 29.58
CA PRO A 199 17.80 12.61 29.37
C PRO A 199 17.28 14.04 29.27
N SER A 200 16.86 14.45 28.07
CA SER A 200 16.06 15.66 27.91
C SER A 200 14.70 15.37 28.53
N TYR A 201 14.45 16.00 29.67
CA TYR A 201 13.17 16.01 30.35
C TYR A 201 12.16 16.72 29.43
N TYR A 202 11.43 15.95 28.63
CA TYR A 202 10.29 16.43 27.88
C TYR A 202 9.16 16.72 28.87
N SER A 203 9.10 17.97 29.34
CA SER A 203 7.97 18.50 30.10
C SER A 203 6.83 18.77 29.12
N ASP A 204 5.94 17.80 28.95
CA ASP A 204 4.71 17.97 28.20
C ASP A 204 3.74 18.88 28.99
N THR A 205 3.74 20.17 28.66
CA THR A 205 2.78 21.15 29.19
C THR A 205 1.38 21.01 28.59
N ARG A 206 1.09 19.96 27.80
CA ARG A 206 -0.28 19.65 27.33
C ARG A 206 -1.07 18.73 28.26
N ALA A 207 -0.56 18.42 29.45
CA ALA A 207 -1.35 17.82 30.53
C ALA A 207 -2.37 18.82 31.17
N GLY A 208 -2.86 19.78 30.39
CA GLY A 208 -3.98 20.64 30.74
C GLY A 208 -5.30 19.98 30.37
N ASP A 209 -5.91 19.34 31.36
CA ASP A 209 -7.36 19.34 31.57
C ASP A 209 -8.30 18.73 30.51
N LEU A 210 -7.87 17.68 29.81
CA LEU A 210 -8.77 16.82 29.01
C LEU A 210 -9.47 15.70 29.82
N LEU A 211 -9.36 15.74 31.15
CA LEU A 211 -10.21 14.97 32.05
C LEU A 211 -11.42 15.82 32.44
N GLU A 212 -12.32 16.07 31.48
CA GLU A 212 -13.67 16.50 31.84
C GLU A 212 -14.22 15.45 32.82
N LYS A 213 -14.51 15.89 34.04
CA LYS A 213 -15.13 15.06 35.09
C LYS A 213 -16.34 14.36 34.47
N LYS A 214 -16.32 13.03 34.43
CA LYS A 214 -17.46 12.19 34.02
C LYS A 214 -18.73 12.74 34.65
N GLY A 215 -19.60 13.36 33.85
CA GLY A 215 -20.84 14.01 34.31
C GLY A 215 -21.21 15.29 33.54
N THR A 216 -20.23 16.14 33.21
CA THR A 216 -20.51 17.48 32.66
C THR A 216 -21.06 17.47 31.23
N LEU A 217 -20.61 16.51 30.40
CA LEU A 217 -21.02 16.43 29.00
C LEU A 217 -22.49 16.00 28.87
N PHE A 218 -22.93 15.06 29.72
CA PHE A 218 -24.32 14.60 29.75
C PHE A 218 -25.29 15.68 30.24
N GLU A 219 -24.90 16.46 31.24
CA GLU A 219 -25.69 17.61 31.72
C GLU A 219 -25.81 18.70 30.65
N ARG A 220 -24.72 19.00 29.94
CA ARG A 220 -24.74 19.95 28.82
C ARG A 220 -25.62 19.47 27.67
N LEU A 221 -25.54 18.19 27.31
CA LEU A 221 -26.34 17.61 26.23
C LEU A 221 -27.84 17.60 26.59
N SER A 222 -28.17 17.20 27.83
CA SER A 222 -29.56 17.21 28.30
C SER A 222 -30.15 18.61 28.42
N ALA A 223 -29.35 19.61 28.84
CA ALA A 223 -29.76 21.01 28.83
C ALA A 223 -29.97 21.54 27.40
N PHE A 224 -29.15 21.12 26.44
CA PHE A 224 -29.27 21.50 25.05
C PHE A 224 -30.55 20.94 24.41
N ILE A 225 -30.85 19.64 24.62
CA ILE A 225 -32.06 18.98 24.11
C ILE A 225 -33.32 19.63 24.71
N LYS A 226 -33.30 19.97 26.01
CA LYS A 226 -34.43 20.69 26.64
C LYS A 226 -34.66 22.08 26.06
N ARG A 227 -33.59 22.77 25.63
CA ARG A 227 -33.69 24.11 25.04
C ARG A 227 -34.06 24.09 23.56
N ASN A 228 -33.73 23.01 22.85
CA ASN A 228 -33.97 22.87 21.42
C ASN A 228 -34.64 21.50 21.15
N PRO A 229 -35.96 21.38 21.37
CA PRO A 229 -36.67 20.12 21.17
C PRO A 229 -36.75 19.72 19.69
N GLU A 230 -36.62 20.67 18.78
CA GLU A 230 -36.56 20.45 17.34
C GLU A 230 -35.18 20.84 16.82
N PHE A 231 -34.50 19.90 16.19
CA PHE A 231 -33.25 20.15 15.49
C PHE A 231 -33.24 19.36 14.18
N THR A 232 -32.80 20.00 13.11
CA THR A 232 -32.74 19.40 11.78
C THR A 232 -31.41 18.69 11.62
N ILE A 233 -31.45 17.38 11.40
CA ILE A 233 -30.26 16.61 11.01
C ILE A 233 -30.21 16.64 9.46
N PRO A 234 -29.22 17.31 8.85
CA PRO A 234 -29.04 17.23 7.41
C PRO A 234 -28.58 15.80 7.05
N TYR A 235 -29.42 15.08 6.33
CA TYR A 235 -28.99 13.87 5.63
C TYR A 235 -28.44 14.31 4.28
N TYR A 236 -27.21 13.94 3.99
CA TYR A 236 -26.67 14.02 2.64
C TYR A 236 -26.99 12.67 1.98
N GLU A 237 -27.80 12.71 0.91
CA GLU A 237 -27.99 11.53 0.05
C GLU A 237 -26.63 11.26 -0.63
N GLU A 238 -26.08 10.06 -0.40
CA GLU A 238 -24.85 9.56 -1.04
C GLU A 238 -25.10 9.17 -2.50
#